data_AF-A0AA35WES3-F1
#
_entry.id   AF-A0AA35WES3-F1
#
_cell.length_a   1.000
_cell.length_b   1.000
_cell.length_c   1.000
_cell.angle_alpha   90.00
_cell.angle_beta   90.00
_cell.angle_gamma   90.00
#
_symmetry.space_group_name_H-M   'P 1'
#
loop_
_entity.id
_entity.type
_entity.pdbx_description
1 polymer ?
#
loop_
_entity_poly.entity_id
_entity_poly.type
_entity_poly.pdbx_seq_one_letter_code
_entity_poly.pdbx_strand_id
1 'polypeptide(L)'
;MRCFSQLSISLLAQCGESESVRVKKGFFPHFLWLLRDVSLKMTDREGKELAPTQFLHTRVFASESGELTDLGKSLRDIIRGIVEQQDKLKPAFNAAVDALIQQVLQKVAPKTAIDGTTTVTGKALAALARSYVEAVNRPGALPDLDQGWQAVVRLELKEVSYKLVREYEREMEAALVGNLPMEERYFLRIHEKTLNRKKSVLREEICRVNPLHSSHEEVQPLLDQLEQDIATWSEPSDNGGRKVTGGPLYCFTIRNFTASRKHSEILFNYLVKDSKVMQKFENAVRKSVSLDVESDIKGIEVKYHTRAIGPAASEVLERGLSELNQLSETLKRIPSAPRNVQVIGKGSDRIKLSWDTPEQNPDAVEEYVAYK
;
A
#
# COMPACT_ATOMS: atom_id res chain seq x y z
N MET A 1 -37.05 -32.98 -5.47
CA MET A 1 -37.74 -31.74 -5.05
C MET A 1 -37.36 -31.27 -3.65
N ARG A 2 -37.21 -32.13 -2.63
CA ARG A 2 -36.83 -31.71 -1.25
C ARG A 2 -35.55 -30.86 -1.17
N CYS A 3 -34.50 -31.20 -1.92
CA CYS A 3 -33.27 -30.39 -1.94
C CYS A 3 -33.50 -29.00 -2.55
N PHE A 4 -34.35 -28.89 -3.58
CA PHE A 4 -34.69 -27.62 -4.22
C PHE A 4 -35.54 -26.75 -3.30
N SER A 5 -36.55 -27.34 -2.63
CA SER A 5 -37.36 -26.63 -1.64
C SER A 5 -36.52 -26.16 -0.44
N GLN A 6 -35.59 -27.00 0.03
CA GLN A 6 -34.64 -26.63 1.08
C GLN A 6 -33.70 -25.51 0.62
N LEU A 7 -33.15 -25.58 -0.61
CA LEU A 7 -32.34 -24.52 -1.20
C LEU A 7 -33.09 -23.19 -1.28
N SER A 8 -34.35 -23.20 -1.75
CA SER A 8 -35.16 -21.99 -1.80
C SER A 8 -35.45 -21.44 -0.40
N ILE A 9 -35.75 -22.30 0.59
CA ILE A 9 -35.98 -21.85 1.98
C ILE A 9 -34.70 -21.26 2.58
N SER A 10 -33.56 -21.93 2.39
CA SER A 10 -32.27 -21.48 2.90
C SER A 10 -31.78 -20.19 2.23
N LEU A 11 -32.07 -19.97 0.94
CA LEU A 11 -31.73 -18.73 0.25
C LEU A 11 -32.74 -17.59 0.51
N LEU A 12 -34.02 -17.90 0.74
CA LEU A 12 -35.09 -16.91 0.98
C LEU A 12 -35.15 -16.42 2.43
N ALA A 13 -34.75 -17.23 3.42
CA ALA A 13 -34.77 -16.85 4.83
C ALA A 13 -33.83 -15.69 5.20
N GLN A 14 -32.97 -15.23 4.28
CA GLN A 14 -32.04 -14.11 4.46
C GLN A 14 -32.52 -12.77 3.87
N CYS A 15 -33.54 -12.75 3.00
CA CYS A 15 -34.15 -11.50 2.55
C CYS A 15 -35.23 -11.08 3.54
N GLY A 16 -34.96 -10.05 4.36
CA GLY A 16 -35.95 -9.46 5.26
C GLY A 16 -37.29 -9.17 4.56
N GLU A 17 -38.38 -9.21 5.33
CA GLU A 17 -39.76 -9.30 4.85
C GLU A 17 -40.21 -8.22 3.85
N SER A 18 -39.48 -7.10 3.70
CA SER A 18 -39.82 -6.03 2.75
C SER A 18 -39.10 -6.08 1.39
N GLU A 19 -38.11 -6.96 1.19
CA GLU A 19 -37.32 -7.04 -0.06
C GLU A 19 -37.20 -8.48 -0.59
N SER A 20 -38.03 -9.36 -0.02
CA SER A 20 -38.20 -10.73 -0.46
C SER A 20 -38.71 -10.75 -1.91
N VAL A 21 -38.01 -11.52 -2.76
CA VAL A 21 -38.34 -11.77 -4.18
C VAL A 21 -37.88 -10.68 -5.19
N ARG A 22 -36.68 -10.14 -5.02
CA ARG A 22 -35.90 -9.60 -6.17
C ARG A 22 -34.51 -10.25 -6.32
N VAL A 23 -34.38 -11.54 -6.03
CA VAL A 23 -33.34 -12.32 -6.70
C VAL A 23 -33.74 -12.36 -8.18
N LYS A 24 -33.19 -11.41 -8.97
CA LYS A 24 -33.51 -11.27 -10.39
C LYS A 24 -33.37 -12.63 -11.06
N LYS A 25 -34.35 -12.98 -11.92
CA LYS A 25 -34.36 -14.21 -12.75
C LYS A 25 -33.03 -14.54 -13.44
N GLY A 26 -32.15 -13.55 -13.64
CA GLY A 26 -30.83 -13.70 -14.26
C GLY A 26 -29.72 -14.29 -13.38
N PHE A 27 -29.90 -14.43 -12.05
CA PHE A 27 -28.82 -14.97 -11.20
C PHE A 27 -28.77 -16.50 -11.19
N PHE A 28 -29.94 -17.16 -11.17
CA PHE A 28 -30.00 -18.62 -11.14
C PHE A 28 -29.63 -19.22 -12.50
N PRO A 29 -28.94 -20.38 -12.51
CA PRO A 29 -28.62 -21.06 -13.77
C PRO A 29 -29.90 -21.53 -14.45
N HIS A 30 -29.83 -21.71 -15.77
CA HIS A 30 -30.86 -22.40 -16.51
C HIS A 30 -31.04 -23.81 -15.95
N PHE A 31 -32.28 -24.16 -15.63
CA PHE A 31 -32.61 -25.50 -15.14
C PHE A 31 -32.77 -26.47 -16.31
N LEU A 32 -32.01 -27.56 -16.30
CA LEU A 32 -32.10 -28.65 -17.26
C LEU A 32 -32.39 -29.95 -16.51
N TRP A 33 -33.53 -30.57 -16.79
CA TRP A 33 -33.87 -31.87 -16.22
C TRP A 33 -33.48 -32.98 -17.20
N LEU A 34 -32.42 -33.72 -16.86
CA LEU A 34 -32.02 -34.92 -17.59
C LEU A 34 -32.77 -36.14 -17.04
N LEU A 35 -33.73 -36.65 -17.80
CA LEU A 35 -34.39 -37.92 -17.49
C LEU A 35 -33.58 -39.06 -18.09
N ARG A 36 -33.02 -39.91 -17.22
CA ARG A 36 -32.23 -41.09 -17.60
C ARG A 36 -33.13 -42.32 -17.63
N ASP A 37 -32.80 -43.28 -18.50
CA ASP A 37 -33.43 -44.61 -18.56
C ASP A 37 -34.96 -44.57 -18.73
N VAL A 38 -35.44 -43.63 -19.54
CA VAL A 38 -36.86 -43.43 -19.80
C VAL A 38 -37.43 -44.65 -20.52
N SER A 39 -38.24 -45.41 -19.78
CA SER A 39 -38.97 -46.58 -20.29
C SER A 39 -40.40 -46.22 -20.75
N LEU A 40 -40.82 -44.98 -20.53
CA LEU A 40 -42.16 -44.48 -20.84
C LEU A 40 -42.23 -44.04 -22.31
N LYS A 41 -43.24 -44.51 -23.04
CA LYS A 41 -43.61 -43.91 -24.31
C LYS A 41 -44.14 -42.50 -24.03
N MET A 42 -43.50 -41.48 -24.59
CA MET A 42 -43.92 -40.08 -24.43
C MET A 42 -45.14 -39.82 -25.29
N THR A 43 -46.30 -40.30 -24.86
CA THR A 43 -47.58 -40.09 -25.55
C THR A 43 -48.59 -39.39 -24.65
N ASP A 44 -49.48 -38.60 -25.23
CA ASP A 44 -50.61 -38.00 -24.53
C ASP A 44 -51.69 -39.06 -24.17
N ARG A 45 -52.83 -38.62 -23.63
CA ARG A 45 -53.95 -39.51 -23.27
C ARG A 45 -54.63 -40.15 -24.48
N GLU A 46 -54.37 -39.62 -25.67
CA GLU A 46 -54.94 -40.06 -26.96
C GLU A 46 -53.93 -40.88 -27.78
N GLY A 47 -52.72 -41.10 -27.25
CA GLY A 47 -51.67 -41.91 -27.88
C GLY A 47 -50.73 -41.15 -28.82
N LYS A 48 -50.83 -39.81 -28.91
CA LYS A 48 -49.99 -38.97 -29.77
C LYS A 48 -48.65 -38.65 -29.11
N GLU A 49 -47.57 -38.69 -29.90
CA GLU A 49 -46.21 -38.42 -29.42
C GLU A 49 -46.06 -36.98 -28.89
N LEU A 50 -45.51 -36.83 -27.69
CA LEU A 50 -45.29 -35.57 -26.98
C LEU A 50 -43.80 -35.23 -26.94
N ALA A 51 -43.50 -33.93 -27.07
CA ALA A 51 -42.16 -33.45 -26.80
C ALA A 51 -41.82 -33.62 -25.29
N PRO A 52 -40.56 -33.92 -24.92
CA PRO A 52 -40.16 -34.12 -23.52
C PRO A 52 -40.54 -32.96 -22.59
N THR A 53 -40.50 -31.72 -23.09
CA THR A 53 -40.88 -30.51 -22.35
C THR A 53 -42.39 -30.44 -22.08
N GLN A 54 -43.21 -30.90 -23.02
CA GLN A 54 -44.66 -30.98 -22.87
C GLN A 54 -45.04 -32.11 -21.92
N PHE A 55 -44.35 -33.24 -21.99
CA PHE A 55 -44.53 -34.35 -21.06
C PHE A 55 -44.27 -33.94 -19.61
N LEU A 56 -43.18 -33.20 -19.34
CA LEU A 56 -42.89 -32.65 -18.01
C LEU A 56 -44.00 -31.72 -17.49
N HIS A 57 -44.46 -30.77 -18.32
CA HIS A 57 -45.54 -29.85 -17.95
C HIS A 57 -46.87 -30.55 -17.67
N THR A 58 -47.24 -31.55 -18.47
CA THR A 58 -48.56 -32.19 -18.41
C THR A 58 -48.64 -33.36 -17.41
N ARG A 59 -47.55 -34.07 -17.15
CA ARG A 59 -47.56 -35.27 -16.29
C ARG A 59 -46.85 -35.09 -14.95
N VAL A 60 -45.83 -34.23 -14.86
CA VAL A 60 -44.97 -34.11 -13.66
C VAL A 60 -45.33 -32.89 -12.82
N PHE A 61 -45.70 -31.77 -13.45
CA PHE A 61 -46.13 -30.56 -12.73
C PHE A 61 -47.65 -30.51 -12.44
N ALA A 62 -48.44 -31.44 -12.98
CA ALA A 62 -49.90 -31.43 -12.87
C ALA A 62 -50.50 -32.55 -11.99
N SER A 63 -49.70 -33.29 -11.21
CA SER A 63 -50.21 -34.32 -10.29
C SER A 63 -49.96 -33.95 -8.83
N GLU A 64 -51.04 -33.73 -8.09
CA GLU A 64 -51.06 -33.86 -6.63
C GLU A 64 -51.08 -35.35 -6.25
N SER A 65 -50.30 -35.71 -5.22
CA SER A 65 -50.23 -37.00 -4.49
C SER A 65 -49.35 -38.13 -5.06
N GLY A 66 -48.59 -38.78 -4.16
CA GLY A 66 -48.11 -40.17 -4.30
C GLY A 66 -46.62 -40.44 -4.01
N GLU A 67 -46.35 -41.26 -2.99
CA GLU A 67 -45.05 -41.69 -2.44
C GLU A 67 -44.14 -42.49 -3.39
N LEU A 68 -42.84 -42.57 -3.06
CA LEU A 68 -41.82 -43.36 -3.77
C LEU A 68 -41.18 -44.39 -2.82
N THR A 69 -41.15 -45.66 -3.23
CA THR A 69 -40.43 -46.76 -2.56
C THR A 69 -39.07 -47.06 -3.19
N ASP A 70 -38.28 -47.76 -2.38
CA ASP A 70 -36.85 -48.06 -2.41
C ASP A 70 -36.43 -49.09 -3.47
N LEU A 71 -35.30 -48.84 -4.15
CA LEU A 71 -34.47 -49.83 -4.84
C LEU A 71 -33.16 -49.12 -5.25
N GLY A 72 -31.95 -49.59 -5.00
CA GLY A 72 -31.46 -50.90 -4.57
C GLY A 72 -30.08 -51.10 -5.23
N LYS A 73 -29.08 -51.43 -4.42
CA LYS A 73 -27.65 -51.60 -4.75
C LYS A 73 -27.40 -52.38 -6.05
N SER A 74 -27.06 -51.71 -7.15
CA SER A 74 -26.24 -52.26 -8.25
C SER A 74 -25.79 -51.15 -9.21
N LEU A 75 -24.87 -50.29 -8.79
CA LEU A 75 -24.38 -49.16 -9.61
C LEU A 75 -22.85 -49.14 -9.82
N ARG A 76 -22.09 -49.99 -9.12
CA ARG A 76 -20.62 -49.94 -9.15
C ARG A 76 -19.98 -50.81 -10.23
N ASP A 77 -20.61 -51.91 -10.63
CA ASP A 77 -20.04 -52.81 -11.64
C ASP A 77 -20.38 -52.40 -13.08
N ILE A 78 -21.45 -51.63 -13.26
CA ILE A 78 -21.92 -51.15 -14.57
C ILE A 78 -21.04 -50.02 -15.12
N ILE A 79 -20.53 -49.13 -14.25
CA ILE A 79 -19.77 -47.93 -14.66
C ILE A 79 -18.41 -48.29 -15.27
N ARG A 80 -17.83 -49.45 -14.92
CA ARG A 80 -16.52 -49.89 -15.39
C ARG A 80 -16.55 -50.56 -16.77
N GLY A 81 -17.70 -51.09 -17.23
CA GLY A 81 -17.85 -51.71 -18.55
C GLY A 81 -18.32 -50.76 -19.67
N ILE A 82 -18.81 -49.55 -19.34
CA ILE A 82 -19.39 -48.60 -20.30
C ILE A 82 -18.33 -47.84 -21.11
N VAL A 83 -17.14 -47.62 -20.53
CA VAL A 83 -16.05 -46.89 -21.20
C VAL A 83 -15.40 -47.72 -22.32
N GLU A 84 -15.49 -49.05 -22.25
CA GLU A 84 -14.86 -49.96 -23.21
C GLU A 84 -15.79 -50.39 -24.38
N GLN A 85 -17.06 -49.93 -24.41
CA GLN A 85 -18.07 -50.36 -25.39
C GLN A 85 -18.87 -49.21 -26.01
N GLN A 86 -18.24 -48.05 -26.19
CA GLN A 86 -18.87 -46.86 -26.77
C GLN A 86 -19.51 -47.13 -28.16
N ASP A 87 -18.94 -48.07 -28.92
CA ASP A 87 -19.40 -48.49 -30.25
C ASP A 87 -20.61 -49.45 -30.23
N LYS A 88 -20.98 -49.98 -29.05
CA LYS A 88 -22.13 -50.89 -28.86
C LYS A 88 -23.34 -50.18 -28.25
N LEU A 89 -23.24 -48.88 -27.99
CA LEU A 89 -24.35 -48.07 -27.51
C LEU A 89 -25.42 -47.96 -28.60
N LYS A 90 -26.70 -47.97 -28.19
CA LYS A 90 -27.82 -47.85 -29.13
C LYS A 90 -27.63 -46.56 -29.96
N PRO A 91 -27.71 -46.59 -31.30
CA PRO A 91 -27.54 -45.40 -32.13
C PRO A 91 -28.46 -44.23 -31.73
N ALA A 92 -29.69 -44.52 -31.29
CA ALA A 92 -30.64 -43.54 -30.76
C ALA A 92 -30.14 -42.87 -29.46
N PHE A 93 -29.40 -43.59 -28.62
CA PHE A 93 -28.78 -43.03 -27.41
C PHE A 93 -27.64 -42.07 -27.77
N ASN A 94 -26.74 -42.47 -28.68
CA ASN A 94 -25.65 -41.59 -29.13
C ASN A 94 -26.19 -40.33 -29.80
N ALA A 95 -27.18 -40.46 -30.69
CA ALA A 95 -27.85 -39.32 -31.32
C ALA A 95 -28.53 -38.39 -30.29
N ALA A 96 -29.14 -38.94 -29.23
CA ALA A 96 -29.73 -38.15 -28.16
C ALA A 96 -28.68 -37.46 -27.28
N VAL A 97 -27.54 -38.10 -27.02
CA VAL A 97 -26.41 -37.49 -26.30
C VAL A 97 -25.78 -36.37 -27.12
N ASP A 98 -25.57 -36.57 -28.42
CA ASP A 98 -25.06 -35.53 -29.32
C ASP A 98 -26.01 -34.33 -29.38
N ALA A 99 -27.32 -34.58 -29.50
CA ALA A 99 -28.34 -33.54 -29.46
C ALA A 99 -28.33 -32.79 -28.12
N LEU A 100 -28.14 -33.50 -27.00
CA LEU A 100 -28.01 -32.89 -25.66
C LEU A 100 -26.76 -32.01 -25.58
N ILE A 101 -25.60 -32.49 -26.03
CA ILE A 101 -24.33 -31.73 -26.05
C ILE A 101 -24.52 -30.46 -26.88
N GLN A 102 -25.09 -30.56 -28.09
CA GLN A 102 -25.37 -29.41 -28.93
C GLN A 102 -26.31 -28.41 -28.25
N GLN A 103 -27.38 -28.88 -27.61
CA GLN A 103 -28.29 -28.00 -26.88
C GLN A 103 -27.62 -27.30 -25.68
N VAL A 104 -26.74 -27.97 -24.95
CA VAL A 104 -26.00 -27.37 -23.84
C VAL A 104 -25.03 -26.32 -24.36
N LEU A 105 -24.23 -26.63 -25.38
CA LEU A 105 -23.26 -25.72 -25.96
C LEU A 105 -23.91 -24.48 -26.61
N GLN A 106 -25.08 -24.63 -27.22
CA GLN A 106 -25.83 -23.51 -27.81
C GLN A 106 -26.46 -22.58 -26.75
N LYS A 107 -26.72 -23.09 -25.54
CA LYS A 107 -27.45 -22.36 -24.49
C LYS A 107 -26.58 -21.94 -23.31
N VAL A 108 -25.35 -22.46 -23.20
CA VAL A 108 -24.45 -22.10 -22.11
C VAL A 108 -24.04 -20.63 -22.29
N ALA A 109 -24.22 -19.86 -21.23
CA ALA A 109 -23.79 -18.48 -21.16
C ALA A 109 -22.71 -18.36 -20.08
N PRO A 110 -21.76 -17.41 -20.21
CA PRO A 110 -20.86 -17.07 -19.13
C PRO A 110 -21.66 -16.77 -17.86
N LYS A 111 -21.17 -17.24 -16.70
CA LYS A 111 -21.80 -16.92 -15.42
C LYS A 111 -21.68 -15.42 -15.17
N THR A 112 -22.79 -14.76 -14.84
CA THR A 112 -22.81 -13.34 -14.48
C THR A 112 -22.90 -13.14 -12.99
N ALA A 113 -22.47 -11.97 -12.53
CA ALA A 113 -22.63 -11.46 -11.18
C ALA A 113 -24.09 -11.15 -10.84
N ILE A 114 -24.31 -10.66 -9.61
CA ILE A 114 -25.64 -10.26 -9.11
C ILE A 114 -26.24 -9.11 -9.94
N ASP A 115 -25.40 -8.24 -10.49
CA ASP A 115 -25.83 -7.15 -11.37
C ASP A 115 -26.39 -7.62 -12.73
N GLY A 116 -26.13 -8.88 -13.12
CA GLY A 116 -26.52 -9.48 -14.40
C GLY A 116 -25.69 -9.04 -15.60
N THR A 117 -24.64 -8.23 -15.42
CA THR A 117 -23.83 -7.65 -16.49
C THR A 117 -22.35 -8.02 -16.38
N THR A 118 -21.83 -8.15 -15.17
CA THR A 118 -20.42 -8.46 -14.93
C THR A 118 -20.20 -9.96 -15.10
N THR A 119 -19.28 -10.35 -15.98
CA THR A 119 -18.93 -11.77 -16.16
C THR A 119 -18.02 -12.25 -15.02
N VAL A 120 -18.35 -13.41 -14.44
CA VAL A 120 -17.57 -14.03 -13.37
C VAL A 120 -16.32 -14.69 -13.97
N THR A 121 -15.16 -14.12 -13.65
CA THR A 121 -13.85 -14.69 -14.01
C THR A 121 -13.51 -15.90 -13.12
N GLY A 122 -12.49 -16.68 -13.49
CA GLY A 122 -12.03 -17.79 -12.65
C GLY A 122 -11.58 -17.35 -11.25
N LYS A 123 -10.99 -16.16 -11.13
CA LYS A 123 -10.61 -15.56 -9.85
C LYS A 123 -11.83 -15.17 -9.01
N ALA A 124 -12.81 -14.52 -9.62
CA ALA A 124 -14.08 -14.20 -8.96
C ALA A 124 -14.82 -15.47 -8.51
N LEU A 125 -14.81 -16.53 -9.33
CA LEU A 125 -15.38 -17.82 -8.97
C LEU A 125 -14.68 -18.46 -7.76
N ALA A 126 -13.34 -18.40 -7.71
CA ALA A 126 -12.57 -18.92 -6.57
C ALA A 126 -12.87 -18.15 -5.28
N ALA A 127 -13.05 -16.83 -5.36
CA ALA A 127 -13.44 -15.99 -4.24
C ALA A 127 -14.85 -16.32 -3.73
N LEU A 128 -15.81 -16.48 -4.64
CA LEU A 128 -17.18 -16.91 -4.30
C LEU A 128 -17.18 -18.30 -3.65
N ALA A 129 -16.45 -19.26 -4.24
CA ALA A 129 -16.35 -20.61 -3.71
C ALA A 129 -15.78 -20.62 -2.28
N ARG A 130 -14.72 -19.84 -2.04
CA ARG A 130 -14.16 -19.68 -0.69
C ARG A 130 -15.18 -19.10 0.29
N SER A 131 -15.84 -18.00 -0.07
CA SER A 131 -16.83 -17.35 0.79
C SER A 131 -17.98 -18.28 1.14
N TYR A 132 -18.51 -19.03 0.18
CA TYR A 132 -19.59 -19.98 0.42
C TYR A 132 -19.14 -21.17 1.27
N VAL A 133 -17.96 -21.72 1.02
CA VAL A 133 -17.42 -22.82 1.85
C VAL A 133 -17.19 -22.39 3.30
N GLU A 134 -16.66 -21.18 3.51
CA GLU A 134 -16.49 -20.61 4.85
C GLU A 134 -17.83 -20.41 5.56
N ALA A 135 -18.87 -19.98 4.84
CA ALA A 135 -20.21 -19.83 5.40
C ALA A 135 -20.83 -21.19 5.77
N VAL A 136 -20.76 -22.20 4.88
CA VAL A 136 -21.29 -23.55 5.15
C VAL A 136 -20.62 -24.21 6.36
N ASN A 137 -19.32 -23.96 6.55
CA ASN A 137 -18.55 -24.56 7.65
C ASN A 137 -18.77 -23.86 9.01
N ARG A 138 -19.55 -22.78 9.09
CA ARG A 138 -19.90 -22.10 10.35
C ARG A 138 -21.24 -22.63 10.88
N PRO A 139 -21.33 -23.13 12.13
CA PRO A 139 -22.59 -23.62 12.69
C PRO A 139 -23.69 -22.55 12.63
N GLY A 140 -24.82 -22.89 12.01
CA GLY A 140 -25.98 -22.00 11.89
C GLY A 140 -25.86 -20.87 10.86
N ALA A 141 -24.73 -20.76 10.14
CA ALA A 141 -24.57 -19.77 9.09
C ALA A 141 -25.05 -20.31 7.74
N LEU A 142 -25.64 -19.42 6.93
CA LEU A 142 -26.06 -19.73 5.55
C LEU A 142 -25.23 -18.89 4.57
N PRO A 143 -24.83 -19.46 3.41
CA PRO A 143 -24.14 -18.72 2.38
C PRO A 143 -24.98 -17.57 1.84
N ASP A 144 -24.52 -16.34 2.07
CA ASP A 144 -25.17 -15.12 1.62
C ASP A 144 -24.59 -14.66 0.28
N LEU A 145 -25.45 -14.35 -0.68
CA LEU A 145 -25.06 -13.97 -2.04
C LEU A 145 -24.32 -12.63 -2.07
N ASP A 146 -24.80 -11.66 -1.31
CA ASP A 146 -24.19 -10.33 -1.23
C ASP A 146 -22.80 -10.43 -0.58
N GLN A 147 -22.68 -11.11 0.56
CA GLN A 147 -21.39 -11.33 1.23
C GLN A 147 -20.37 -12.04 0.34
N GLY A 148 -20.82 -13.03 -0.45
CA GLY A 148 -20.00 -13.68 -1.46
C GLY A 148 -19.51 -12.70 -2.53
N TRP A 149 -20.39 -11.84 -3.04
CA TRP A 149 -20.02 -10.84 -4.04
C TRP A 149 -19.11 -9.74 -3.46
N GLN A 150 -19.37 -9.26 -2.25
CA GLN A 150 -18.50 -8.31 -1.55
C GLN A 150 -17.09 -8.87 -1.36
N ALA A 151 -16.92 -10.20 -1.21
CA ALA A 151 -15.60 -10.82 -1.16
C ALA A 151 -14.85 -10.71 -2.51
N VAL A 152 -15.56 -10.85 -3.64
CA VAL A 152 -15.00 -10.61 -4.98
C VAL A 152 -14.59 -9.15 -5.13
N VAL A 153 -15.49 -8.22 -4.82
CA VAL A 153 -15.25 -6.78 -4.92
C VAL A 153 -14.01 -6.39 -4.10
N ARG A 154 -13.91 -6.84 -2.84
CA ARG A 154 -12.74 -6.57 -1.99
C ARG A 154 -11.42 -7.06 -2.61
N LEU A 155 -11.42 -8.24 -3.24
CA LEU A 155 -10.22 -8.79 -3.87
C LEU A 155 -9.80 -8.00 -5.11
N GLU A 156 -10.76 -7.60 -5.94
CA GLU A 156 -10.49 -6.78 -7.12
C GLU A 156 -9.96 -5.39 -6.73
N LEU A 157 -10.62 -4.73 -5.77
CA LEU A 157 -10.20 -3.39 -5.33
C LEU A 157 -8.86 -3.40 -4.60
N LYS A 158 -8.53 -4.47 -3.88
CA LYS A 158 -7.21 -4.63 -3.26
C LYS A 158 -6.09 -4.70 -4.30
N GLU A 159 -6.31 -5.39 -5.41
CA GLU A 159 -5.33 -5.44 -6.50
C GLU A 159 -5.19 -4.10 -7.23
N VAL A 160 -6.32 -3.42 -7.46
CA VAL A 160 -6.31 -2.06 -7.99
C VAL A 160 -5.52 -1.13 -7.07
N SER A 161 -5.73 -1.20 -5.75
CA SER A 161 -4.97 -0.42 -4.76
C SER A 161 -3.46 -0.68 -4.87
N TYR A 162 -3.03 -1.95 -4.87
CA TYR A 162 -1.61 -2.28 -5.02
C TYR A 162 -1.00 -1.73 -6.31
N LYS A 163 -1.73 -1.80 -7.42
CA LYS A 163 -1.30 -1.21 -8.69
C LYS A 163 -1.17 0.31 -8.59
N LEU A 164 -2.13 0.99 -7.97
CA LEU A 164 -2.11 2.45 -7.81
C LEU A 164 -0.97 2.91 -6.93
N VAL A 165 -0.62 2.18 -5.86
CA VAL A 165 0.56 2.46 -5.03
C VAL A 165 1.85 2.36 -5.86
N ARG A 166 1.98 1.30 -6.68
CA ARG A 166 3.14 1.15 -7.59
C ARG A 166 3.24 2.26 -8.63
N GLU A 167 2.11 2.70 -9.17
CA GLU A 167 2.08 3.84 -10.09
C GLU A 167 2.40 5.16 -9.38
N TYR A 168 1.93 5.35 -8.14
CA TYR A 168 2.31 6.49 -7.31
C TYR A 168 3.82 6.55 -7.10
N GLU A 169 4.45 5.43 -6.72
CA GLU A 169 5.91 5.34 -6.57
C GLU A 169 6.64 5.76 -7.85
N ARG A 170 6.18 5.27 -9.01
CA ARG A 170 6.78 5.59 -10.30
C ARG A 170 6.64 7.07 -10.67
N GLU A 171 5.45 7.64 -10.49
CA GLU A 171 5.20 9.07 -10.78
C GLU A 171 5.98 9.98 -9.83
N MET A 172 6.05 9.63 -8.54
CA MET A 172 6.88 10.33 -7.57
C MET A 172 8.35 10.27 -7.92
N GLU A 173 8.89 9.08 -8.25
CA GLU A 173 10.28 8.94 -8.67
C GLU A 173 10.57 9.83 -9.88
N ALA A 174 9.76 9.73 -10.93
CA ALA A 174 9.95 10.52 -12.14
C ALA A 174 9.91 12.04 -11.88
N ALA A 175 9.09 12.51 -10.94
CA ALA A 175 9.02 13.91 -10.57
C ALA A 175 10.23 14.39 -9.72
N LEU A 176 10.83 13.50 -8.93
CA LEU A 176 11.89 13.82 -7.98
C LEU A 176 13.31 13.58 -8.53
N VAL A 177 13.47 12.73 -9.55
CA VAL A 177 14.77 12.45 -10.17
C VAL A 177 15.46 13.75 -10.62
N GLY A 178 16.69 13.95 -10.14
CA GLY A 178 17.52 15.11 -10.47
C GLY A 178 17.14 16.42 -9.75
N ASN A 179 16.04 16.44 -8.99
CA ASN A 179 15.53 17.65 -8.33
C ASN A 179 15.76 17.67 -6.82
N LEU A 180 16.32 16.61 -6.23
CA LEU A 180 16.67 16.57 -4.82
C LEU A 180 18.05 17.21 -4.56
N PRO A 181 18.24 17.96 -3.47
CA PRO A 181 17.25 18.26 -2.43
C PRO A 181 16.27 19.37 -2.80
N MET A 182 15.11 19.37 -2.15
CA MET A 182 14.08 20.39 -2.35
C MET A 182 13.37 20.76 -1.05
N GLU A 183 12.76 21.96 -1.04
CA GLU A 183 11.94 22.41 0.06
C GLU A 183 10.71 21.53 0.28
N GLU A 184 10.38 21.31 1.55
CA GLU A 184 9.29 20.43 1.98
C GLU A 184 7.95 20.82 1.36
N ARG A 185 7.67 22.13 1.27
CA ARG A 185 6.44 22.65 0.64
C ARG A 185 6.24 22.18 -0.81
N TYR A 186 7.32 22.13 -1.60
CA TYR A 186 7.25 21.72 -3.00
C TYR A 186 7.16 20.21 -3.11
N PHE A 187 7.91 19.50 -2.26
CA PHE A 187 7.87 18.05 -2.15
C PHE A 187 6.45 17.55 -1.82
N LEU A 188 5.82 18.12 -0.78
CA LEU A 188 4.46 17.74 -0.37
C LEU A 188 3.40 18.11 -1.41
N ARG A 189 3.58 19.20 -2.16
CA ARG A 189 2.69 19.55 -3.27
C ARG A 189 2.71 18.51 -4.40
N ILE A 190 3.87 17.94 -4.70
CA ILE A 190 4.00 16.85 -5.70
C ILE A 190 3.28 15.60 -5.17
N HIS A 191 3.51 15.25 -3.91
CA HIS A 191 2.82 14.14 -3.24
C HIS A 191 1.30 14.31 -3.31
N GLU A 192 0.77 15.44 -2.85
CA GLU A 192 -0.67 15.72 -2.77
C GLU A 192 -1.33 15.64 -4.16
N LYS A 193 -0.70 16.25 -5.17
CA LYS A 193 -1.18 16.17 -6.56
C LYS A 193 -1.24 14.72 -7.05
N THR A 194 -0.21 13.94 -6.79
CA THR A 194 -0.12 12.55 -7.24
C THR A 194 -1.13 11.68 -6.50
N LEU A 195 -1.23 11.82 -5.18
CA LEU A 195 -2.19 11.11 -4.33
C LEU A 195 -3.63 11.39 -4.75
N ASN A 196 -4.01 12.66 -4.94
CA ASN A 196 -5.36 13.04 -5.35
C ASN A 196 -5.74 12.46 -6.71
N ARG A 197 -4.79 12.39 -7.65
CA ARG A 197 -5.00 11.70 -8.93
C ARG A 197 -5.26 10.21 -8.73
N LYS A 198 -4.50 9.52 -7.86
CA LYS A 198 -4.71 8.09 -7.58
C LYS A 198 -6.04 7.83 -6.86
N LYS A 199 -6.45 8.70 -5.93
CA LYS A 199 -7.78 8.65 -5.32
C LYS A 199 -8.91 8.79 -6.34
N SER A 200 -8.75 9.68 -7.34
CA SER A 200 -9.73 9.83 -8.43
C SER A 200 -9.88 8.54 -9.24
N VAL A 201 -8.75 7.94 -9.64
CA VAL A 201 -8.76 6.67 -10.41
C VAL A 201 -9.38 5.54 -9.59
N LEU A 202 -9.05 5.43 -8.30
CA LEU A 202 -9.64 4.42 -7.43
C LEU A 202 -11.16 4.59 -7.32
N ARG A 203 -11.65 5.83 -7.19
CA ARG A 203 -13.08 6.12 -7.12
C ARG A 203 -13.82 5.65 -8.38
N GLU A 204 -13.26 5.93 -9.56
CA GLU A 204 -13.83 5.46 -10.84
C GLU A 204 -13.87 3.93 -10.92
N GLU A 205 -12.81 3.26 -10.47
CA GLU A 205 -12.73 1.79 -10.43
C GLU A 205 -13.72 1.18 -9.43
N ILE A 206 -13.95 1.81 -8.27
CA ILE A 206 -14.96 1.37 -7.31
C ILE A 206 -16.36 1.42 -7.94
N CYS A 207 -16.71 2.53 -8.58
CA CYS A 207 -18.01 2.66 -9.27
C CYS A 207 -18.18 1.61 -10.37
N ARG A 208 -17.09 1.25 -11.07
CA ARG A 208 -17.10 0.23 -12.13
C ARG A 208 -17.32 -1.18 -11.58
N VAL A 209 -16.64 -1.55 -10.50
CA VAL A 209 -16.66 -2.90 -9.94
C VAL A 209 -17.87 -3.12 -9.02
N ASN A 210 -18.38 -2.04 -8.41
CA ASN A 210 -19.49 -2.11 -7.46
C ASN A 210 -20.55 -1.02 -7.70
N PRO A 211 -21.31 -1.07 -8.82
CA PRO A 211 -22.25 -0.02 -9.19
C PRO A 211 -23.42 0.16 -8.21
N LEU A 212 -23.74 -0.87 -7.42
CA LEU A 212 -24.86 -0.88 -6.48
C LEU A 212 -24.47 -0.32 -5.09
N HIS A 213 -23.17 -0.26 -4.79
CA HIS A 213 -22.61 0.17 -3.49
C HIS A 213 -21.53 1.23 -3.74
N SER A 214 -21.93 2.31 -4.42
CA SER A 214 -21.08 3.46 -4.73
C SER A 214 -21.34 4.64 -3.79
N SER A 215 -21.94 4.38 -2.61
CA SER A 215 -22.23 5.43 -1.65
C SER A 215 -20.93 6.02 -1.09
N HIS A 216 -20.96 7.30 -0.67
CA HIS A 216 -19.79 7.95 -0.10
C HIS A 216 -19.27 7.20 1.16
N GLU A 217 -20.17 6.64 1.97
CA GLU A 217 -19.83 5.90 3.20
C GLU A 217 -19.07 4.59 2.92
N GLU A 218 -19.33 3.94 1.79
CA GLU A 218 -18.63 2.69 1.40
C GLU A 218 -17.31 2.98 0.67
N VAL A 219 -17.24 4.10 -0.07
CA VAL A 219 -16.06 4.48 -0.86
C VAL A 219 -14.95 5.06 0.03
N GLN A 220 -15.31 5.87 1.03
CA GLN A 220 -14.33 6.62 1.82
C GLN A 220 -13.29 5.72 2.55
N PRO A 221 -13.68 4.63 3.23
CA PRO A 221 -12.71 3.76 3.91
C PRO A 221 -11.67 3.15 2.96
N LEU A 222 -12.04 2.92 1.70
CA LEU A 222 -11.12 2.39 0.69
C LEU A 222 -10.12 3.44 0.21
N LEU A 223 -10.57 4.70 0.08
CA LEU A 223 -9.68 5.83 -0.23
C LEU A 223 -8.71 6.10 0.92
N ASP A 224 -9.19 5.99 2.15
CA ASP A 224 -8.38 6.15 3.36
C ASP A 224 -7.35 5.03 3.46
N GLN A 225 -7.72 3.79 3.14
CA GLN A 225 -6.76 2.67 3.10
C GLN A 225 -5.67 2.89 2.04
N LEU A 226 -6.01 3.40 0.85
CA LEU A 226 -5.02 3.76 -0.17
C LEU A 226 -4.06 4.84 0.34
N GLU A 227 -4.58 5.87 1.00
CA GLU A 227 -3.75 6.91 1.60
C GLU A 227 -2.82 6.34 2.68
N GLN A 228 -3.34 5.48 3.54
CA GLN A 228 -2.59 4.81 4.59
C GLN A 228 -1.47 3.90 4.02
N ASP A 229 -1.74 3.21 2.91
CA ASP A 229 -0.75 2.39 2.21
C ASP A 229 0.37 3.24 1.56
N ILE A 230 0.07 4.49 1.19
CA ILE A 230 1.02 5.45 0.61
C ILE A 230 1.82 6.19 1.68
N ALA A 231 1.16 6.59 2.77
CA ALA A 231 1.71 7.43 3.81
C ALA A 231 1.09 7.08 5.18
N THR A 232 1.93 6.56 6.07
CA THR A 232 1.59 6.43 7.49
C THR A 232 2.02 7.68 8.22
N TRP A 233 1.13 8.24 9.02
CA TRP A 233 1.38 9.44 9.82
C TRP A 233 1.51 9.08 11.30
N SER A 234 2.37 9.80 12.02
CA SER A 234 2.43 9.76 13.48
C SER A 234 1.16 10.35 14.09
N GLU A 235 0.94 10.03 15.37
CA GLU A 235 -0.02 10.78 16.15
C GLU A 235 0.36 12.28 16.18
N PRO A 236 -0.63 13.18 16.29
CA PRO A 236 -0.37 14.60 16.46
C PRO A 236 0.40 14.81 17.76
N SER A 237 1.52 15.54 17.71
CA SER A 237 2.21 15.98 18.92
C SER A 237 1.76 17.39 19.30
N ASP A 238 1.77 17.72 20.59
CA ASP A 238 1.30 19.00 21.12
C ASP A 238 1.99 20.24 20.50
N ASN A 239 3.23 20.08 20.01
CA ASN A 239 4.05 21.17 19.46
C ASN A 239 4.57 20.92 18.03
N GLY A 240 4.11 19.85 17.37
CA GLY A 240 4.60 19.44 16.06
C GLY A 240 3.51 18.72 15.28
N GLY A 241 3.24 19.18 14.06
CA GLY A 241 2.29 18.51 13.17
C GLY A 241 2.65 17.03 12.93
N ARG A 242 1.74 16.31 12.27
CA ARG A 242 1.92 14.90 11.96
C ARG A 242 3.19 14.69 11.11
N LYS A 243 4.05 13.75 11.51
CA LYS A 243 5.22 13.35 10.73
C LYS A 243 4.94 12.06 9.97
N VAL A 244 5.49 11.94 8.78
CA VAL A 244 5.41 10.68 8.02
C VAL A 244 6.32 9.65 8.67
N THR A 245 5.79 8.48 9.01
CA THR A 245 6.49 7.39 9.70
C THR A 245 6.56 6.09 8.88
N GLY A 246 5.82 6.00 7.78
CA GLY A 246 5.81 4.79 6.95
C GLY A 246 5.20 4.99 5.56
N GLY A 247 5.23 3.91 4.78
CA GLY A 247 4.78 3.89 3.39
C GLY A 247 5.81 4.47 2.41
N PRO A 248 5.53 4.40 1.10
CA PRO A 248 6.38 4.97 0.06
C PRO A 248 6.76 6.45 0.28
N LEU A 249 5.85 7.27 0.79
CA LEU A 249 6.14 8.69 1.06
C LEU A 249 7.31 8.84 2.05
N TYR A 250 7.38 7.99 3.08
CA TYR A 250 8.47 8.00 4.06
C TYR A 250 9.84 7.75 3.41
N CYS A 251 9.92 6.80 2.47
CA CYS A 251 11.16 6.53 1.76
C CYS A 251 11.63 7.77 0.96
N PHE A 252 10.71 8.49 0.34
CA PHE A 252 11.01 9.72 -0.39
C PHE A 252 11.41 10.88 0.54
N THR A 253 10.78 11.03 1.71
CA THR A 253 11.15 12.07 2.67
C THR A 253 12.56 11.84 3.21
N ILE A 254 12.90 10.60 3.56
CA ILE A 254 14.25 10.23 4.01
C ILE A 254 15.29 10.52 2.92
N ARG A 255 15.02 10.17 1.66
CA ARG A 255 15.91 10.48 0.53
C ARG A 255 16.11 11.98 0.35
N ASN A 256 15.04 12.78 0.41
CA ASN A 256 15.14 14.24 0.32
C ASN A 256 15.96 14.81 1.48
N PHE A 257 15.73 14.32 2.69
CA PHE A 257 16.49 14.71 3.88
C PHE A 257 17.98 14.39 3.76
N THR A 258 18.33 13.16 3.35
CA THR A 258 19.73 12.76 3.13
C THR A 258 20.40 13.60 2.05
N ALA A 259 19.71 13.86 0.93
CA ALA A 259 20.23 14.73 -0.12
C ALA A 259 20.45 16.16 0.37
N SER A 260 19.51 16.69 1.17
CA SER A 260 19.58 18.04 1.74
C SER A 260 20.75 18.15 2.71
N ARG A 261 20.92 17.16 3.59
CA ARG A 261 22.04 17.11 4.53
C ARG A 261 23.37 17.15 3.80
N LYS A 262 23.55 16.30 2.78
CA LYS A 262 24.78 16.24 1.99
C LYS A 262 25.06 17.58 1.28
N HIS A 263 24.05 18.17 0.65
CA HIS A 263 24.18 19.46 -0.02
C HIS A 263 24.60 20.56 0.97
N SER A 264 23.89 20.64 2.09
CA SER A 264 24.12 21.59 3.17
C SER A 264 25.51 21.47 3.80
N GLU A 265 25.98 20.25 4.06
CA GLU A 265 27.33 20.01 4.59
C GLU A 265 28.42 20.44 3.61
N ILE A 266 28.24 20.16 2.31
CA ILE A 266 29.17 20.61 1.26
C ILE A 266 29.21 22.14 1.19
N LEU A 267 28.03 22.78 1.21
CA LEU A 267 27.91 24.24 1.17
C LEU A 267 28.56 24.89 2.40
N PHE A 268 28.27 24.40 3.60
CA PHE A 268 28.85 24.93 4.84
C PHE A 268 30.38 24.83 4.82
N ASN A 269 30.92 23.66 4.48
CA ASN A 269 32.36 23.45 4.37
C ASN A 269 33.02 24.36 3.33
N TYR A 270 32.35 24.62 2.21
CA TYR A 270 32.81 25.59 1.22
C TYR A 270 32.87 27.00 1.80
N LEU A 271 31.82 27.45 2.49
CA LEU A 271 31.76 28.80 3.08
C LEU A 271 32.78 29.01 4.20
N VAL A 272 33.04 27.99 5.01
CA VAL A 272 34.10 27.99 6.04
C VAL A 272 35.49 28.11 5.40
N LYS A 273 35.73 27.44 4.27
CA LYS A 273 36.98 27.59 3.53
C LYS A 273 37.12 28.96 2.88
N ASP A 274 36.04 29.48 2.27
CA ASP A 274 35.98 30.79 1.62
C ASP A 274 36.25 31.94 2.60
N SER A 275 35.70 31.85 3.82
CA SER A 275 35.93 32.86 4.88
C SER A 275 37.35 32.84 5.45
N LYS A 276 38.11 31.76 5.20
CA LYS A 276 39.44 31.50 5.77
C LYS A 276 39.44 31.49 7.31
N VAL A 277 38.28 31.31 7.95
CA VAL A 277 38.15 31.36 9.42
C VAL A 277 39.05 30.30 10.08
N MET A 278 39.17 29.11 9.48
CA MET A 278 40.07 28.04 9.96
C MET A 278 41.55 28.44 9.92
N GLN A 279 41.98 29.17 8.89
CA GLN A 279 43.36 29.68 8.82
C GLN A 279 43.60 30.75 9.88
N LYS A 280 42.59 31.58 10.20
CA LYS A 280 42.67 32.55 11.29
C LYS A 280 42.81 31.83 12.63
N PHE A 281 42.02 30.78 12.87
CA PHE A 281 42.13 29.92 14.05
C PHE A 281 43.54 29.33 14.21
N GLU A 282 44.07 28.68 13.16
CA GLU A 282 45.41 28.09 13.18
C GLU A 282 46.52 29.12 13.48
N ASN A 283 46.43 30.30 12.87
CA ASN A 283 47.40 31.38 13.10
C ASN A 283 47.33 31.94 14.52
N ALA A 284 46.13 32.08 15.08
CA ALA A 284 45.92 32.56 16.43
C ALA A 284 46.49 31.60 17.47
N VAL A 285 46.29 30.29 17.29
CA VAL A 285 46.92 29.24 18.10
C VAL A 285 48.44 29.32 18.00
N ARG A 286 48.99 29.39 16.77
CA ARG A 286 50.44 29.42 16.56
C ARG A 286 51.12 30.64 17.18
N LYS A 287 50.44 31.79 17.21
CA LYS A 287 50.98 33.05 17.71
C LYS A 287 50.61 33.33 19.18
N SER A 288 49.80 32.48 19.81
CA SER A 288 49.22 32.71 21.14
C SER A 288 48.55 34.08 21.25
N VAL A 289 47.66 34.38 20.29
CA VAL A 289 46.93 35.65 20.20
C VAL A 289 45.43 35.40 20.28
N SER A 290 44.72 36.21 21.07
CA SER A 290 43.26 36.22 21.10
C SER A 290 42.68 36.62 19.74
N LEU A 291 41.62 35.94 19.31
CA LEU A 291 41.01 36.11 18.00
C LEU A 291 39.51 36.34 18.12
N ASP A 292 39.02 37.39 17.47
CA ASP A 292 37.59 37.64 17.26
C ASP A 292 37.22 37.31 15.80
N VAL A 293 36.32 36.33 15.63
CA VAL A 293 35.80 35.86 14.34
C VAL A 293 34.28 36.02 14.23
N GLU A 294 33.65 36.78 15.14
CA GLU A 294 32.18 36.88 15.18
C GLU A 294 31.61 37.41 13.86
N SER A 295 32.27 38.40 13.25
CA SER A 295 31.87 38.91 11.93
C SER A 295 32.05 37.89 10.80
N ASP A 296 33.05 37.01 10.87
CA ASP A 296 33.26 35.97 9.86
C ASP A 296 32.18 34.90 9.97
N ILE A 297 31.87 34.46 11.20
CA ILE A 297 30.83 33.46 11.50
C ILE A 297 29.47 33.97 11.03
N LYS A 298 29.13 35.23 11.34
CA LYS A 298 27.90 35.88 10.86
C LYS A 298 27.85 36.00 9.33
N GLY A 299 29.00 36.26 8.70
CA GLY A 299 29.12 36.28 7.24
C GLY A 299 28.85 34.91 6.59
N ILE A 300 29.32 33.83 7.21
CA ILE A 300 29.02 32.44 6.78
C ILE A 300 27.53 32.16 6.92
N GLU A 301 26.95 32.50 8.07
CA GLU A 301 25.53 32.27 8.36
C GLU A 301 24.62 32.94 7.32
N VAL A 302 24.84 34.22 7.02
CA VAL A 302 24.05 34.97 6.03
C VAL A 302 24.18 34.34 4.64
N LYS A 303 25.40 34.02 4.19
CA LYS A 303 25.62 33.37 2.89
C LYS A 303 24.96 32.00 2.82
N TYR A 304 25.00 31.23 3.92
CA TYR A 304 24.42 29.91 3.99
C TYR A 304 22.89 29.96 3.83
N HIS A 305 22.20 30.82 4.58
CA HIS A 305 20.74 30.97 4.50
C HIS A 305 20.24 31.28 3.08
N THR A 306 21.03 32.02 2.29
CA THR A 306 20.63 32.35 0.90
C THR A 306 20.79 31.21 -0.11
N ARG A 307 21.52 30.15 0.24
CA ARG A 307 21.93 29.09 -0.70
C ARG A 307 21.55 27.68 -0.26
N ALA A 308 21.38 27.45 1.03
CA ALA A 308 21.01 26.15 1.55
C ALA A 308 19.56 25.82 1.15
N ILE A 309 19.33 24.54 0.83
CA ILE A 309 18.04 24.06 0.35
C ILE A 309 17.67 22.77 1.08
N GLY A 310 16.39 22.70 1.45
CA GLY A 310 15.75 21.49 1.94
C GLY A 310 15.77 21.31 3.46
N PRO A 311 15.17 20.23 3.94
CA PRO A 311 14.76 20.09 5.34
C PRO A 311 15.90 19.93 6.35
N ALA A 312 17.11 19.59 5.91
CA ALA A 312 18.26 19.41 6.80
C ALA A 312 19.13 20.68 6.94
N ALA A 313 18.78 21.77 6.25
CA ALA A 313 19.60 22.98 6.19
C ALA A 313 19.85 23.59 7.58
N SER A 314 18.82 23.75 8.40
CA SER A 314 18.94 24.35 9.73
C SER A 314 19.77 23.48 10.69
N GLU A 315 19.54 22.17 10.72
CA GLU A 315 20.29 21.24 11.57
C GLU A 315 21.79 21.30 11.28
N VAL A 316 22.17 21.30 10.00
CA VAL A 316 23.58 21.36 9.60
C VAL A 316 24.22 22.69 10.00
N LEU A 317 23.49 23.80 9.83
CA LEU A 317 23.98 25.12 10.20
C LEU A 317 24.16 25.26 11.71
N GLU A 318 23.15 24.90 12.50
CA GLU A 318 23.19 24.99 13.97
C GLU A 318 24.38 24.22 14.54
N ARG A 319 24.56 22.98 14.08
CA ARG A 319 25.72 22.16 14.45
C ARG A 319 27.04 22.83 14.06
N GLY A 320 27.18 23.27 12.81
CA GLY A 320 28.42 23.87 12.32
C GLY A 320 28.77 25.18 13.02
N LEU A 321 27.78 26.05 13.27
CA LEU A 321 27.98 27.29 14.03
C LEU A 321 28.35 27.01 15.48
N SER A 322 27.73 26.00 16.11
CA SER A 322 28.07 25.58 17.47
C SER A 322 29.55 25.16 17.58
N GLU A 323 30.03 24.37 16.63
CA GLU A 323 31.44 23.95 16.56
C GLU A 323 32.40 25.15 16.41
N LEU A 324 32.09 26.09 15.50
CA LEU A 324 32.92 27.29 15.29
C LEU A 324 32.93 28.20 16.53
N ASN A 325 31.79 28.37 17.18
CA ASN A 325 31.68 29.17 18.40
C ASN A 325 32.45 28.54 19.56
N GLN A 326 32.39 27.21 19.71
CA GLN A 326 33.17 26.50 20.74
C GLN A 326 34.68 26.67 20.52
N LEU A 327 35.15 26.60 19.27
CA LEU A 327 36.54 26.88 18.92
C LEU A 327 36.92 28.33 19.24
N SER A 328 36.07 29.29 18.91
CA SER A 328 36.28 30.71 19.23
C SER A 328 36.39 30.95 20.72
N GLU A 329 35.52 30.37 21.53
CA GLU A 329 35.57 30.49 22.99
C GLU A 329 36.82 29.85 23.60
N THR A 330 37.30 28.75 23.00
CA THR A 330 38.55 28.11 23.42
C THR A 330 39.74 29.03 23.17
N LEU A 331 39.80 29.70 22.02
CA LEU A 331 40.88 30.65 21.72
C LEU A 331 40.86 31.89 22.61
N LYS A 332 39.68 32.38 22.99
CA LYS A 332 39.55 33.52 23.91
C LYS A 332 40.20 33.24 25.28
N ARG A 333 40.39 31.96 25.64
CA ARG A 333 41.03 31.53 26.90
C ARG A 333 42.54 31.35 26.81
N ILE A 334 43.14 31.43 25.62
CA ILE A 334 44.59 31.29 25.47
C ILE A 334 45.30 32.49 26.14
N PRO A 335 46.33 32.25 26.97
CA PRO A 335 47.11 33.34 27.55
C PRO A 335 47.91 34.09 26.47
N SER A 336 47.96 35.42 26.57
CA SER A 336 48.83 36.22 25.72
C SER A 336 50.32 35.98 26.03
N ALA A 337 51.24 36.47 25.19
CA ALA A 337 52.67 36.38 25.50
C ALA A 337 53.04 37.13 26.81
N PRO A 338 54.00 36.61 27.59
CA PRO A 338 54.54 37.32 28.76
C PRO A 338 55.16 38.65 28.34
N ARG A 339 55.03 39.66 29.19
CA ARG A 339 55.44 41.04 28.89
C ARG A 339 56.82 41.33 29.46
N ASN A 340 57.49 42.36 28.93
CA ASN A 340 58.75 42.89 29.48
C ASN A 340 59.83 41.82 29.74
N VAL A 341 59.98 40.85 28.83
CA VAL A 341 61.02 39.81 28.93
C VAL A 341 62.40 40.46 28.83
N GLN A 342 63.20 40.38 29.89
CA GLN A 342 64.50 41.03 30.00
C GLN A 342 65.56 40.09 30.58
N VAL A 343 66.80 40.25 30.11
CA VAL A 343 67.97 39.62 30.73
C VAL A 343 68.40 40.48 31.92
N ILE A 344 68.19 39.97 33.12
CA ILE A 344 68.56 40.65 34.37
C ILE A 344 69.91 40.19 34.94
N GLY A 345 70.58 39.24 34.28
CA GLY A 345 71.93 38.82 34.63
C GLY A 345 72.51 37.81 33.64
N LYS A 346 73.82 37.92 33.36
CA LYS A 346 74.56 37.04 32.44
C LYS A 346 75.84 36.53 33.10
N GLY A 347 75.89 35.23 33.37
CA GLY A 347 77.10 34.51 33.79
C GLY A 347 77.82 33.87 32.60
N SER A 348 78.95 33.20 32.86
CA SER A 348 79.74 32.49 31.84
C SER A 348 78.99 31.32 31.18
N ASP A 349 77.99 30.74 31.84
CA ASP A 349 77.22 29.57 31.39
C ASP A 349 75.69 29.66 31.63
N ARG A 350 75.19 30.74 32.26
CA ARG A 350 73.78 30.91 32.63
C ARG A 350 73.26 32.32 32.35
N ILE A 351 72.01 32.42 31.91
CA ILE A 351 71.27 33.67 31.72
C ILE A 351 70.10 33.69 32.71
N LYS A 352 69.92 34.80 33.43
CA LYS A 352 68.74 35.04 34.27
C LYS A 352 67.76 35.94 33.54
N LEU A 353 66.54 35.45 33.35
CA LEU A 353 65.44 36.15 32.69
C LEU A 353 64.41 36.62 33.72
N SER A 354 63.77 37.75 33.45
CA SER A 354 62.60 38.26 34.18
C SER A 354 61.54 38.67 33.17
N TRP A 355 60.28 38.52 33.51
CA TRP A 355 59.13 38.91 32.68
C TRP A 355 57.91 39.16 33.56
N ASP A 356 56.95 39.90 33.03
CA ASP A 356 55.64 40.09 33.61
C ASP A 356 54.67 39.02 33.08
N THR A 357 53.65 38.69 33.88
CA THR A 357 52.60 37.75 33.47
C THR A 357 51.84 38.26 32.23
N PRO A 358 51.24 37.35 31.45
CA PRO A 358 50.37 37.70 30.33
C PRO A 358 49.31 38.74 30.70
N GLU A 359 49.01 39.64 29.76
CA GLU A 359 47.88 40.56 29.89
C GLU A 359 46.54 39.84 29.89
N GLN A 360 46.40 38.89 28.97
CA GLN A 360 45.18 38.13 28.75
C GLN A 360 45.35 36.74 29.34
N ASN A 361 44.35 36.30 30.10
CA ASN A 361 44.27 35.00 30.75
C ASN A 361 45.53 34.58 31.53
N PRO A 362 46.08 35.42 32.42
CA PRO A 362 47.31 35.08 33.17
C PRO A 362 47.16 33.81 33.99
N ASP A 363 45.96 33.53 34.51
CA ASP A 363 45.66 32.35 35.34
C ASP A 363 45.66 31.04 34.54
N ALA A 364 45.65 31.11 33.20
CA ALA A 364 45.71 29.93 32.33
C ALA A 364 47.14 29.43 32.09
N VAL A 365 48.15 30.11 32.64
CA VAL A 365 49.56 29.70 32.51
C VAL A 365 49.95 28.76 33.65
N GLU A 366 50.23 27.50 33.31
CA GLU A 366 50.72 26.51 34.28
C GLU A 366 52.26 26.52 34.38
N GLU A 367 52.97 26.75 33.28
CA GLU A 367 54.43 26.74 33.23
C GLU A 367 55.01 27.64 32.11
N TYR A 368 56.26 28.08 32.28
CA TYR A 368 57.04 28.79 31.26
C TYR A 368 58.22 27.92 30.81
N VAL A 369 58.29 27.63 29.51
CA VAL A 369 59.37 26.83 28.91
C VAL A 369 60.25 27.73 28.05
N ALA A 370 61.56 27.75 28.33
CA ALA A 370 62.56 28.43 27.53
C ALA A 370 63.25 27.43 26.59
N TYR A 371 63.18 27.68 25.28
CA TYR A 371 63.88 26.91 24.26
C TYR A 371 65.28 27.49 24.04
N LYS A 372 66.28 26.62 23.88
CA LYS A 372 67.68 26.98 23.61
C LYS A 372 67.93 27.26 22.14
#